data_AF-A0A919KHE8-F1
#
_entry.id   AF-A0A919KHE8-F1
#
_cell.length_a   1.000
_cell.length_b   1.000
_cell.length_c   1.000
_cell.angle_alpha   90.00
_cell.angle_beta   90.00
_cell.angle_gamma   90.00
#
_symmetry.space_group_name_H-M   'P 1'
#
loop_
_entity.id
_entity.type
_entity.pdbx_description
1 polymer ?
#
loop_
_entity_poly.entity_id
_entity_poly.type
_entity_poly.pdbx_seq_one_letter_code
_entity_poly.pdbx_strand_id
1 'polypeptide(L)'
;MTMTTIDLDVQGMSCGGCVKHVTEALKPLSGVREVEVDLSAGRVRVHGDLAEGIDPLVSALKQAGYPAQASGAAASKAPGAGRGCCCG
;
A
#
# COMPACT_ATOMS: atom_id res chain seq x y z
N MET A 1 12.75 -2.14 18.87
CA MET A 1 12.71 -2.25 17.40
C MET A 1 11.35 -2.81 17.03
N THR A 2 10.44 -1.95 16.59
CA THR A 2 9.06 -2.34 16.22
C THR A 2 9.01 -2.49 14.70
N MET A 3 9.20 -3.70 14.21
CA MET A 3 9.06 -4.01 12.78
C MET A 3 7.57 -4.10 12.45
N THR A 4 7.09 -3.22 11.57
CA THR A 4 5.68 -3.18 11.16
C THR A 4 5.52 -3.97 9.87
N THR A 5 4.46 -4.76 9.79
CA THR A 5 4.13 -5.58 8.63
C THR A 5 2.79 -5.12 8.07
N ILE A 6 2.75 -4.79 6.78
CA ILE A 6 1.58 -4.27 6.10
C ILE A 6 1.25 -5.18 4.91
N ASP A 7 0.02 -5.68 4.86
CA ASP A 7 -0.47 -6.50 3.76
C ASP A 7 -1.38 -5.64 2.85
N LEU A 8 -1.06 -5.63 1.56
CA LEU A 8 -1.75 -4.90 0.49
C LEU A 8 -2.32 -5.88 -0.54
N ASP A 9 -3.57 -5.68 -0.91
CA ASP A 9 -4.20 -6.32 -2.06
C ASP A 9 -4.06 -5.40 -3.28
N VAL A 10 -3.45 -5.87 -4.36
CA VAL A 10 -3.30 -5.07 -5.58
C VAL A 10 -4.26 -5.60 -6.64
N GLN A 11 -5.26 -4.78 -6.99
CA GLN A 11 -6.19 -5.14 -8.05
C GLN A 11 -5.53 -5.02 -9.43
N GLY A 12 -5.67 -6.04 -10.25
CA GLY A 12 -5.10 -6.08 -11.60
C GLY A 12 -3.76 -6.80 -11.72
N MET A 13 -3.31 -7.52 -10.69
CA MET A 13 -2.16 -8.45 -10.77
C MET A 13 -2.50 -9.71 -11.59
N SER A 14 -2.83 -9.54 -12.87
CA SER A 14 -3.10 -10.66 -13.77
C SER A 14 -1.89 -11.03 -14.63
N CYS A 15 -0.76 -10.32 -14.51
CA CYS A 15 0.43 -10.56 -15.32
C CYS A 15 1.71 -10.43 -14.49
N GLY A 16 2.62 -11.40 -14.60
CA GLY A 16 3.89 -11.42 -13.85
C GLY A 16 4.79 -10.19 -14.08
N GLY A 17 4.54 -9.41 -15.13
CA GLY A 17 5.19 -8.12 -15.36
C GLY A 17 4.73 -7.00 -14.42
N CYS A 18 3.48 -7.02 -13.96
CA CYS A 18 2.92 -5.99 -13.08
C CYS A 18 3.55 -6.03 -11.69
N VAL A 19 3.87 -7.23 -11.18
CA VAL A 19 4.49 -7.40 -9.86
C VAL A 19 5.84 -6.70 -9.78
N LYS A 20 6.70 -6.86 -10.79
CA LYS A 20 8.02 -6.22 -10.78
C LYS A 20 7.91 -4.70 -10.72
N HIS A 21 6.99 -4.11 -11.49
CA HIS A 21 6.77 -2.66 -11.45
C HIS A 21 6.28 -2.18 -10.08
N VAL A 22 5.36 -2.92 -9.45
CA VAL A 22 4.83 -2.61 -8.11
C VAL A 22 5.93 -2.67 -7.07
N THR A 23 6.75 -3.72 -7.06
CA THR A 23 7.87 -3.85 -6.11
C THR A 23 8.91 -2.74 -6.30
N GLU A 24 9.25 -2.39 -7.54
CA GLU A 24 10.19 -1.30 -7.85
C GLU A 24 9.63 0.09 -7.50
N ALA A 25 8.30 0.26 -7.49
CA ALA A 25 7.65 1.49 -7.01
C ALA A 25 7.64 1.60 -5.47
N LEU A 26 7.62 0.46 -4.76
CA LEU A 26 7.60 0.41 -3.29
C LEU A 26 9.00 0.42 -2.66
N LYS A 27 10.00 -0.18 -3.30
CA LYS A 27 11.41 -0.17 -2.86
C LYS A 27 11.98 1.22 -2.52
N PRO A 28 11.74 2.28 -3.32
CA PRO A 28 12.26 3.61 -3.00
C PRO A 28 11.50 4.32 -1.88
N LEU A 29 10.40 3.76 -1.37
CA LEU A 29 9.65 4.37 -0.28
C LEU A 29 10.43 4.23 1.03
N SER A 30 10.62 5.36 1.70
CA SER A 30 11.25 5.43 3.02
C SER A 30 10.51 4.55 4.03
N GLY A 31 11.23 3.64 4.67
CA GLY A 31 10.67 2.74 5.69
C GLY A 31 10.45 1.31 5.20
N VAL A 32 10.51 1.04 3.89
CA VAL A 32 10.47 -0.33 3.36
C VAL A 32 11.81 -1.03 3.60
N ARG A 33 11.77 -2.18 4.27
CA ARG A 33 12.95 -3.05 4.46
C ARG A 33 12.85 -4.33 3.63
N GLU A 34 11.66 -4.91 3.58
CA GLU A 34 11.40 -6.17 2.87
C GLU A 34 10.04 -6.11 2.19
N VAL A 35 9.94 -6.71 1.01
CA VAL A 35 8.70 -6.80 0.22
C VAL A 35 8.54 -8.25 -0.20
N GLU A 36 7.47 -8.89 0.27
CA GLU A 36 7.04 -10.20 -0.17
C GLU A 36 5.84 -10.03 -1.10
N VAL A 37 5.80 -10.78 -2.21
CA VAL A 37 4.65 -10.77 -3.11
C VAL A 37 4.12 -12.17 -3.26
N ASP A 38 2.84 -12.34 -2.96
CA ASP A 38 2.12 -13.59 -3.00
C ASP A 38 1.15 -13.58 -4.19
N LEU A 39 1.66 -14.04 -5.34
CA LEU A 39 0.90 -14.17 -6.58
C LEU A 39 -0.27 -15.15 -6.46
N SER A 40 -0.13 -16.19 -5.63
CA SER A 40 -1.16 -17.21 -5.44
C SER A 40 -2.39 -16.64 -4.73
N ALA A 41 -2.16 -15.74 -3.77
CA ALA A 41 -3.21 -15.04 -3.05
C ALA A 41 -3.57 -13.67 -3.66
N GLY A 42 -2.76 -13.14 -4.58
CA GLY A 42 -2.92 -11.79 -5.10
C GLY A 42 -2.58 -10.69 -4.09
N ARG A 43 -1.64 -10.93 -3.18
CA ARG A 43 -1.29 -10.00 -2.08
C ARG A 43 0.19 -9.59 -2.08
N VAL A 44 0.48 -8.44 -1.51
CA VAL A 44 1.81 -7.84 -1.36
C VAL A 44 2.00 -7.50 0.10
N ARG A 45 3.00 -8.10 0.74
CA ARG A 45 3.36 -7.83 2.12
C ARG A 45 4.63 -7.00 2.16
N VAL A 46 4.60 -5.94 2.97
CA VAL A 46 5.74 -5.03 3.14
C VAL A 46 6.12 -5.00 4.60
N HIS A 47 7.39 -5.25 4.89
CA HIS A 47 7.95 -5.17 6.23
C HIS A 47 8.90 -3.99 6.35
N GLY A 48 8.77 -3.25 7.44
CA GLY A 48 9.71 -2.19 7.78
C GLY A 48 9.18 -1.20 8.80
N ASP A 49 9.77 -0.01 8.79
CA ASP A 49 9.46 1.10 9.71
C ASP A 49 8.53 2.08 8.99
N LEU A 50 7.28 1.64 8.79
CA LEU A 50 6.24 2.42 8.11
C LEU A 50 5.44 3.21 9.14
N ALA A 51 6.01 4.32 9.60
CA ALA A 51 5.39 5.20 10.60
C ALA A 51 4.04 5.78 10.13
N GLU A 52 3.90 6.02 8.82
CA GLU A 52 2.66 6.51 8.20
C GLU A 52 1.70 5.39 7.77
N GLY A 53 2.11 4.13 7.92
CA GLY A 53 1.31 2.98 7.53
C GLY A 53 1.18 2.82 6.02
N ILE A 54 0.01 2.37 5.60
CA ILE A 54 -0.31 1.98 4.21
C ILE A 54 -0.65 3.16 3.28
N ASP A 55 -0.98 4.31 3.84
CA ASP A 55 -1.44 5.49 3.08
C ASP A 55 -0.45 5.96 1.99
N PRO A 56 0.86 6.13 2.29
CA PRO A 56 1.84 6.49 1.26
C PRO A 56 2.06 5.37 0.24
N LEU A 57 1.93 4.10 0.64
CA LEU A 57 2.07 2.96 -0.28
C LEU A 57 0.92 2.95 -1.30
N VAL A 58 -0.33 3.07 -0.84
CA VAL A 58 -1.50 3.09 -1.72
C VAL A 58 -1.47 4.32 -2.62
N SER A 59 -1.07 5.48 -2.11
CA SER A 59 -0.95 6.71 -2.89
C SER A 59 0.12 6.62 -3.97
N ALA A 60 1.28 6.03 -3.67
CA ALA A 60 2.35 5.82 -4.65
C ALA A 60 1.90 4.83 -5.75
N LEU A 61 1.26 3.73 -5.36
CA LEU A 61 0.77 2.72 -6.30
C LEU A 61 -0.36 3.26 -7.19
N LYS A 62 -1.29 4.04 -6.63
CA LYS A 62 -2.37 4.69 -7.37
C LYS A 62 -1.83 5.69 -8.39
N GLN A 63 -0.80 6.47 -8.03
CA GLN A 63 -0.11 7.38 -8.96
C GLN A 63 0.62 6.63 -10.08
N ALA A 64 1.14 5.44 -9.78
CA ALA A 64 1.74 4.55 -10.78
C ALA A 64 0.72 3.81 -11.67
N GLY A 65 -0.59 3.99 -11.43
CA GLY A 65 -1.66 3.34 -12.19
C GLY A 65 -2.06 1.95 -11.67
N TYR A 66 -1.59 1.56 -10.48
CA TYR A 66 -1.88 0.28 -9.84
C TYR A 66 -2.68 0.50 -8.55
N PRO A 67 -4.02 0.48 -8.59
CA PRO A 67 -4.80 0.64 -7.37
C PRO A 67 -4.55 -0.54 -6.41
N ALA A 68 -4.13 -0.22 -5.19
CA ALA A 68 -3.93 -1.16 -4.10
C ALA A 68 -4.81 -0.82 -2.89
N GLN A 69 -5.16 -1.83 -2.09
CA GLN A 69 -6.06 -1.73 -0.93
C GLN A 69 -5.41 -2.42 0.27
N ALA A 70 -5.73 -1.99 1.48
CA ALA A 70 -5.24 -2.64 2.71
C ALA A 70 -5.90 -4.01 2.90
N SER A 71 -5.14 -5.11 2.89
CA SER A 71 -5.68 -6.46 3.13
C SER A 71 -5.67 -6.85 4.61
N GLY A 72 -4.91 -6.16 5.45
CA GLY A 72 -4.93 -6.40 6.90
C GLY A 72 -3.67 -5.91 7.58
N ALA A 73 -3.85 -5.24 8.73
CA ALA A 73 -2.83 -4.75 9.67
C ALA A 73 -2.14 -3.39 9.41
N ALA A 74 -2.79 -2.40 8.78
CA ALA A 74 -2.42 -0.99 8.98
C ALA A 74 -3.50 0.02 8.55
N ALA A 75 -4.80 -0.30 8.65
CA ALA A 75 -5.86 0.66 8.37
C ALA A 75 -6.06 1.61 9.56
N SER A 76 -5.14 2.55 9.77
CA SER A 76 -5.36 3.68 10.68
C SER A 76 -4.87 4.97 10.05
N LYS A 77 -5.66 5.48 9.10
CA LYS A 77 -6.30 6.81 9.18
C LYS A 77 -6.75 7.23 7.78
N ALA A 78 -8.04 7.10 7.50
CA ALA A 78 -8.68 7.96 6.50
C ALA A 78 -8.78 9.37 7.10
N PRO A 79 -8.07 10.41 6.60
CA PRO A 79 -8.60 11.75 6.75
C PRO A 79 -9.74 11.84 5.73
N GLY A 80 -10.96 11.69 6.25
CA GLY A 80 -12.17 11.94 5.48
C GLY A 80 -12.07 13.33 4.83
N ALA A 81 -11.80 13.36 3.54
CA ALA A 81 -12.28 14.41 2.69
C ALA A 81 -13.80 14.22 2.61
N GLY A 82 -14.56 15.01 3.40
CA GLY A 82 -15.99 14.79 3.49
C GLY A 82 -16.75 15.84 4.28
N ARG A 83 -17.11 16.92 3.56
CA ARG A 83 -18.22 17.85 3.85
C ARG A 83 -17.86 18.94 4.88
N GLY A 84 -17.77 20.21 4.52
CA GLY A 84 -18.67 20.93 3.63
C GLY A 84 -19.37 21.98 4.49
N CYS A 85 -18.88 23.21 4.38
CA CYS A 85 -19.49 24.42 4.90
C CYS A 85 -20.97 24.48 4.49
N CYS A 86 -21.92 24.36 5.44
CA CYS A 86 -23.36 24.67 5.28
C CYS A 86 -24.11 24.54 6.63
N CYS A 87 -23.94 25.51 7.52
CA CYS A 87 -24.86 25.89 8.61
C CYS A 87 -24.69 27.41 8.75
N GLY A 88 -25.67 28.30 8.65
CA GLY A 88 -27.12 28.26 8.44
C GLY A 88 -27.59 29.71 8.57
#